data_AF-A0AAD8K7Z6-F1
#
_entry.id   AF-A0AAD8K7Z6-F1
#
_cell.length_a   1.000
_cell.length_b   1.000
_cell.length_c   1.000
_cell.angle_alpha   90.00
_cell.angle_beta   90.00
_cell.angle_gamma   90.00
#
_symmetry.space_group_name_H-M   'P 1'
#
loop_
_entity.id
_entity.type
_entity.pdbx_description
1 polymer ?
#
loop_
_entity_poly.entity_id
_entity_poly.type
_entity_poly.pdbx_seq_one_letter_code
_entity_poly.pdbx_strand_id
1 'polypeptide(L)'
;MVNMMKELGFRVIIANSSKEMTNVEKFSRVVNSCSVMVGVHGAGLANEIFLPDGAVMVQVRPLGFQWDVDSFYSEPCPGMGLRYLEYMMEPEESSLVDEYGLDHPVLQDTASVSAKGGYDAAREMYLDKQNLRLNLTRFRETLVQALRLVGRGTNVANV
;
A
#
# COMPACT_ATOMS: atom_id res chain seq x y z
N MET A 1 -4.02 -5.90 11.72
CA MET A 1 -4.32 -5.92 10.27
C MET A 1 -4.88 -7.27 9.78
N VAL A 2 -4.13 -8.38 9.84
CA VAL A 2 -4.58 -9.68 9.28
C VAL A 2 -5.91 -10.17 9.85
N ASN A 3 -6.11 -10.09 11.17
CA ASN A 3 -7.37 -10.53 11.80
C ASN A 3 -8.57 -9.72 11.29
N MET A 4 -8.42 -8.40 11.18
CA MET A 4 -9.46 -7.51 10.62
C MET A 4 -9.80 -7.86 9.17
N MET A 5 -8.80 -8.17 8.32
CA MET A 5 -9.04 -8.63 6.95
C MET A 5 -9.85 -9.94 6.94
N LYS A 6 -9.51 -10.90 7.81
CA LYS A 6 -10.27 -12.15 7.93
C LYS A 6 -11.70 -11.92 8.42
N GLU A 7 -11.91 -11.04 9.39
CA GLU A 7 -13.25 -10.65 9.88
C GLU A 7 -14.11 -9.99 8.80
N LEU A 8 -13.49 -9.26 7.87
CA LEU A 8 -14.16 -8.69 6.70
C LEU A 8 -14.49 -9.74 5.62
N GLY A 9 -14.05 -10.99 5.78
CA GLY A 9 -14.31 -12.09 4.85
C GLY A 9 -13.18 -12.36 3.84
N PHE A 10 -12.02 -11.71 3.96
CA PHE A 10 -10.89 -12.01 3.10
C PHE A 10 -10.20 -13.33 3.47
N ARG A 11 -9.89 -14.13 2.45
CA ARG A 11 -8.83 -15.15 2.56
C ARG A 11 -7.48 -14.44 2.42
N VAL A 12 -6.70 -14.41 3.50
CA VAL A 12 -5.43 -13.66 3.55
C VAL A 12 -4.24 -14.57 3.25
N ILE A 13 -3.41 -14.17 2.29
CA ILE A 13 -2.07 -14.72 2.05
C ILE A 13 -1.06 -13.66 2.49
N ILE A 14 -0.10 -14.06 3.33
CA ILE A 14 0.97 -13.17 3.81
C ILE A 14 2.23 -13.51 3.02
N ALA A 15 2.81 -12.51 2.36
CA ALA A 15 4.13 -12.60 1.76
C ALA A 15 5.06 -11.67 2.53
N ASN A 16 5.90 -12.23 3.40
CA ASN A 16 6.74 -11.46 4.30
C ASN A 16 8.23 -11.82 4.23
N SER A 17 8.62 -12.83 3.45
CA SER A 17 10.03 -13.16 3.27
C SER A 17 10.55 -12.66 1.94
N SER A 18 11.69 -11.95 1.99
CA SER A 18 12.44 -11.56 0.79
C SER A 18 12.73 -12.78 -0.10
N LYS A 19 12.97 -13.95 0.52
CA LYS A 19 13.20 -15.21 -0.19
C LYS A 19 11.99 -15.67 -1.02
N GLU A 20 10.76 -15.52 -0.52
CA GLU A 20 9.56 -15.84 -1.30
C GLU A 20 9.35 -14.84 -2.44
N MET A 21 9.59 -13.55 -2.20
CA MET A 21 9.42 -12.49 -3.20
C MET A 21 10.49 -12.50 -4.29
N THR A 22 11.69 -13.01 -4.01
CA THR A 22 12.79 -13.11 -5.00
C THR A 22 12.59 -14.24 -6.03
N ASN A 23 11.72 -15.22 -5.75
CA ASN A 23 11.36 -16.24 -6.74
C ASN A 23 10.15 -15.76 -7.54
N VAL A 24 10.43 -15.05 -8.65
CA VAL A 24 9.39 -14.44 -9.50
C VAL A 24 8.37 -15.46 -10.00
N GLU A 25 8.78 -16.67 -10.36
CA GLU A 25 7.85 -17.71 -10.82
C GLU A 25 6.82 -18.09 -9.74
N LYS A 26 7.29 -18.33 -8.51
CA LYS A 26 6.39 -18.69 -7.40
C LYS A 26 5.55 -17.50 -6.97
N PHE A 27 6.17 -16.33 -6.87
CA PHE A 27 5.51 -15.15 -6.34
C PHE A 27 4.44 -14.60 -7.29
N SER A 28 4.73 -14.56 -8.60
CA SER A 28 3.74 -14.18 -9.62
C SER A 28 2.49 -15.05 -9.58
N ARG A 29 2.62 -16.37 -9.41
CA ARG A 29 1.46 -17.27 -9.25
C ARG A 29 0.64 -16.97 -8.00
N VAL A 30 1.29 -16.61 -6.90
CA VAL A 30 0.60 -16.20 -5.67
C VAL A 30 -0.15 -14.89 -5.90
N VAL A 31 0.50 -13.86 -6.43
CA VAL A 31 -0.13 -12.56 -6.70
C VAL A 31 -1.28 -12.71 -7.70
N ASN A 32 -1.11 -13.50 -8.76
CA ASN A 32 -2.14 -13.77 -9.77
C ASN A 32 -3.39 -14.48 -9.20
N SER A 33 -3.25 -15.15 -8.05
CA SER A 33 -4.38 -15.77 -7.34
C SER A 33 -5.18 -14.81 -6.43
N CYS A 34 -4.71 -13.56 -6.28
CA CYS A 34 -5.30 -12.58 -5.37
C CYS A 34 -6.18 -11.58 -6.14
N SER A 35 -7.38 -11.31 -5.63
CA SER A 35 -8.23 -10.22 -6.13
C SER A 35 -7.90 -8.86 -5.50
N VAL A 36 -7.17 -8.86 -4.40
CA VAL A 36 -6.71 -7.65 -3.71
C VAL A 36 -5.26 -7.86 -3.27
N MET A 37 -4.37 -6.92 -3.59
CA MET A 37 -3.03 -6.83 -3.03
C MET A 37 -2.95 -5.60 -2.12
N VAL A 38 -2.37 -5.77 -0.94
CA VAL A 38 -2.19 -4.70 0.04
C VAL A 38 -0.71 -4.62 0.38
N GLY A 39 -0.13 -3.43 0.31
CA GLY A 39 1.24 -3.24 0.76
C GLY A 39 1.62 -1.78 0.98
N VAL A 40 2.69 -1.58 1.76
CA VAL A 40 3.26 -0.27 2.03
C VAL A 40 4.15 0.16 0.87
N HIS A 41 4.16 1.45 0.55
CA HIS A 41 5.09 2.01 -0.44
C HIS A 41 6.51 1.50 -0.18
N GLY A 42 7.22 1.06 -1.23
CA GLY A 42 8.57 0.49 -1.11
C GLY A 42 8.62 -1.01 -0.78
N ALA A 43 7.52 -1.66 -0.42
CA ALA A 43 7.47 -3.10 -0.12
C ALA A 43 7.40 -3.99 -1.38
N GLY A 44 7.99 -3.57 -2.50
CA GLY A 44 7.99 -4.33 -3.76
C GLY A 44 6.64 -4.39 -4.46
N LEU A 45 5.86 -3.30 -4.39
CA LEU A 45 4.48 -3.25 -4.92
C LEU A 45 4.39 -3.36 -6.44
N ALA A 46 5.48 -3.16 -7.18
CA ALA A 46 5.54 -3.37 -8.64
C ALA A 46 5.13 -4.79 -9.08
N ASN A 47 5.09 -5.75 -8.15
CA ASN A 47 4.52 -7.07 -8.39
C ASN A 47 3.00 -7.05 -8.65
N GLU A 48 2.32 -5.91 -8.46
CA GLU A 48 0.93 -5.69 -8.87
C GLU A 48 0.70 -6.03 -10.35
N ILE A 49 1.73 -5.96 -11.20
CA ILE A 49 1.66 -6.37 -12.61
C ILE A 49 1.22 -7.83 -12.81
N PHE A 50 1.35 -8.68 -11.78
CA PHE A 50 0.91 -10.07 -11.83
C PHE A 50 -0.54 -10.27 -11.37
N LEU A 51 -1.20 -9.23 -10.86
CA LEU A 51 -2.61 -9.31 -10.49
C LEU A 51 -3.49 -9.56 -11.72
N PRO A 52 -4.62 -10.26 -11.56
CA PRO A 52 -5.58 -10.45 -12.64
C PRO A 52 -6.36 -9.15 -12.94
N ASP A 53 -6.91 -9.06 -14.15
CA ASP A 53 -7.79 -7.96 -14.55
C ASP A 53 -8.92 -7.72 -13.54
N GLY A 54 -9.23 -6.45 -13.27
CA GLY A 54 -10.24 -6.03 -12.30
C GLY A 54 -9.86 -6.17 -10.83
N ALA A 55 -8.67 -6.70 -10.50
CA ALA A 55 -8.16 -6.75 -9.13
C ALA A 55 -7.88 -5.35 -8.56
N VAL A 56 -7.76 -5.28 -7.24
CA VAL A 56 -7.54 -4.02 -6.51
C VAL A 56 -6.13 -4.00 -5.91
N MET A 57 -5.36 -3.00 -6.28
CA MET A 57 -4.15 -2.61 -5.56
C MET A 57 -4.51 -1.64 -4.43
N VAL A 58 -4.11 -1.94 -3.20
CA VAL A 58 -4.21 -1.04 -2.05
C VAL A 58 -2.82 -0.64 -1.59
N GLN A 59 -2.45 0.61 -1.83
CA GLN A 59 -1.20 1.17 -1.35
C GLN A 59 -1.38 1.86 0.01
N VAL A 60 -0.58 1.48 1.00
CA VAL A 60 -0.38 2.27 2.22
C VAL A 60 0.76 3.25 1.98
N ARG A 61 0.46 4.56 2.00
CA ARG A 61 1.44 5.63 1.77
C ARG A 61 2.04 6.10 3.10
N PRO A 62 3.36 5.92 3.31
CA PRO A 62 4.04 6.50 4.46
C PRO A 62 4.11 8.03 4.34
N LEU A 63 4.42 8.71 5.45
CA LEU A 63 4.81 10.12 5.41
C LEU A 63 5.91 10.37 4.37
N GLY A 64 5.95 11.56 3.76
CA GLY A 64 6.96 11.89 2.75
C GLY A 64 6.77 11.24 1.37
N PHE A 65 5.84 10.29 1.25
CA PHE A 65 5.40 9.69 -0.01
C PHE A 65 3.89 9.86 -0.20
N GLN A 66 3.35 10.98 0.29
CA GLN A 66 1.93 11.31 0.18
C GLN A 66 1.59 11.94 -1.18
N TRP A 67 2.53 12.66 -1.78
CA TRP A 67 2.37 13.42 -3.03
C TRP A 67 3.49 13.10 -4.02
N ASP A 68 3.26 13.37 -5.30
CA ASP A 68 4.23 13.23 -6.41
C ASP A 68 4.83 11.82 -6.57
N VAL A 69 4.11 10.80 -6.13
CA VAL A 69 4.51 9.39 -6.21
C VAL A 69 3.49 8.53 -6.96
N ASP A 70 2.54 9.17 -7.63
CA ASP A 70 1.44 8.49 -8.32
C ASP A 70 1.93 7.63 -9.49
N SER A 71 3.01 8.08 -10.15
CA SER A 71 3.67 7.39 -11.25
C SER A 71 4.23 6.01 -10.89
N PHE A 72 4.40 5.70 -9.60
CA PHE A 72 4.90 4.39 -9.17
C PHE A 72 3.86 3.28 -9.29
N TYR A 73 2.61 3.54 -8.86
CA TYR A 73 1.58 2.47 -8.72
C TYR A 73 0.16 2.94 -9.07
N SER A 74 -0.19 4.19 -8.79
CA SER A 74 -1.55 4.72 -9.04
C SER A 74 -1.81 4.92 -10.54
N GLU A 75 -0.93 5.67 -11.22
CA GLU A 75 -1.09 5.96 -12.65
C GLU A 75 -0.98 4.70 -13.54
N PRO A 76 -0.10 3.72 -13.26
CA PRO A 76 -0.02 2.50 -14.06
C PRO A 76 -1.26 1.59 -13.94
N CYS A 77 -1.93 1.56 -12.78
CA CYS A 77 -3.01 0.61 -12.47
C CYS A 77 -4.10 0.53 -13.54
N PRO A 78 -4.73 1.64 -14.01
CA PRO A 78 -5.75 1.58 -15.04
C PRO A 78 -5.27 0.94 -16.36
N GLY A 79 -4.02 1.20 -16.76
CA GLY A 79 -3.43 0.60 -17.96
C GLY A 79 -3.19 -0.91 -17.84
N MET A 80 -3.08 -1.42 -16.60
CA MET A 80 -2.97 -2.84 -16.29
C MET A 80 -4.33 -3.52 -16.04
N GLY A 81 -5.46 -2.80 -16.21
CA GLY A 81 -6.80 -3.31 -15.88
C GLY A 81 -7.07 -3.37 -14.37
N LEU A 82 -6.20 -2.78 -13.55
CA LEU A 82 -6.31 -2.78 -12.11
C LEU A 82 -7.09 -1.56 -11.61
N ARG A 83 -7.70 -1.74 -10.43
CA ARG A 83 -8.26 -0.64 -9.64
C ARG A 83 -7.27 -0.28 -8.56
N TYR A 84 -7.13 1.01 -8.28
CA TYR A 84 -6.21 1.49 -7.25
C TYR A 84 -6.98 2.12 -6.09
N LEU A 85 -6.53 1.84 -4.88
CA LEU A 85 -6.94 2.48 -3.63
C LEU A 85 -5.70 2.85 -2.84
N GLU A 86 -5.80 3.91 -2.05
CA GLU A 86 -4.75 4.30 -1.15
C GLU A 86 -5.23 4.54 0.27
N TYR A 87 -4.31 4.31 1.20
CA TYR A 87 -4.42 4.71 2.58
C TYR A 87 -3.28 5.67 2.87
N MET A 88 -3.59 6.96 2.94
CA MET A 88 -2.65 7.96 3.42
C MET A 88 -2.65 7.95 4.95
N MET A 89 -1.49 7.66 5.53
CA MET A 89 -1.35 7.75 6.98
C MET A 89 -1.33 9.20 7.45
N GLU A 90 -1.76 9.40 8.68
CA GLU A 90 -1.64 10.64 9.45
C GLU A 90 -0.31 10.65 10.24
N PRO A 91 0.21 11.84 10.60
CA PRO A 91 1.46 11.95 11.35
C PRO A 91 1.51 11.15 12.66
N GLU A 92 0.39 11.04 13.38
CA GLU A 92 0.23 10.28 14.62
C GLU A 92 0.41 8.78 14.44
N GLU A 93 0.23 8.29 13.21
CA GLU A 93 0.44 6.90 12.85
C GLU A 93 1.91 6.57 12.60
N SER A 94 2.82 7.54 12.68
CA SER A 94 4.26 7.36 12.48
C SER A 94 5.00 7.20 13.80
N SER A 95 5.96 6.28 13.89
CA SER A 95 6.87 6.22 15.04
C SER A 95 7.74 7.47 15.20
N LEU A 96 7.88 8.28 14.14
CA LEU A 96 8.67 9.52 14.18
C LEU A 96 8.07 10.55 15.15
N VAL A 97 6.78 10.45 15.49
CA VAL A 97 6.14 11.31 16.49
C VAL A 97 6.78 11.19 17.87
N ASP A 98 7.29 10.01 18.22
CA ASP A 98 7.92 9.77 19.53
C ASP A 98 9.30 10.44 19.63
N GLU A 99 9.99 10.59 18.49
CA GLU A 99 11.34 11.16 18.43
C GLU A 99 11.31 12.68 18.23
N TYR A 100 10.45 13.16 17.33
CA TYR A 100 10.44 14.56 16.90
C TYR A 100 9.31 15.38 17.51
N GLY A 101 8.23 14.75 17.97
CA GLY A 101 7.00 15.42 18.36
C GLY A 101 6.14 15.83 17.16
N LEU A 102 4.82 15.92 17.38
CA LEU A 102 3.82 16.08 16.32
C LEU A 102 4.00 17.36 15.49
N ASP A 103 4.42 18.46 16.12
CA ASP A 103 4.56 19.77 15.47
C ASP A 103 5.87 19.91 14.66
N HIS A 104 6.74 18.90 14.68
CA HIS A 104 8.03 18.98 14.00
C HIS A 104 7.88 18.94 12.47
N PRO A 105 8.68 19.69 11.69
CA PRO A 105 8.57 19.70 10.22
C PRO A 105 8.72 18.35 9.54
N VAL A 106 9.45 17.40 10.13
CA VAL A 106 9.53 16.01 9.63
C VAL A 106 8.16 15.33 9.59
N LEU A 107 7.18 15.81 10.34
CA LEU A 107 5.81 15.28 10.37
C LEU A 107 4.82 16.20 9.63
N GLN A 108 4.97 17.53 9.79
CA GLN A 108 4.02 18.51 9.27
C GLN A 108 4.34 19.03 7.87
N ASP A 109 5.61 19.02 7.47
CA ASP A 109 6.09 19.50 6.17
C ASP A 109 7.07 18.48 5.59
N THR A 110 6.55 17.30 5.27
CA THR A 110 7.37 16.17 4.81
C THR A 110 8.05 16.48 3.48
N ALA A 111 7.45 17.36 2.66
CA ALA A 111 8.00 17.83 1.39
C ALA A 111 9.33 18.58 1.58
N SER A 112 9.50 19.30 2.70
CA SER A 112 10.75 20.00 3.01
C SER A 112 11.96 19.07 3.13
N VAL A 113 11.76 17.82 3.55
CA VAL A 113 12.84 16.81 3.65
C VAL A 113 13.33 16.45 2.24
N SER A 114 12.40 16.13 1.34
CA SER A 114 12.70 15.84 -0.06
C SER A 114 13.27 17.07 -0.79
N ALA A 115 12.80 18.28 -0.47
CA ALA A 115 13.33 19.50 -1.06
C ALA A 115 14.78 19.79 -0.67
N LYS A 116 15.22 19.36 0.53
CA LYS A 116 16.59 19.56 1.02
C LYS A 116 17.57 18.49 0.55
N GLY A 117 17.13 17.24 0.42
CA GLY A 117 18.02 16.10 0.17
C GLY A 117 17.54 15.10 -0.88
N GLY A 118 16.52 15.47 -1.66
CA GLY A 118 15.96 14.63 -2.72
C GLY A 118 15.33 13.34 -2.21
N TYR A 119 15.23 12.37 -3.12
CA TYR A 119 14.67 11.04 -2.83
C TYR A 119 15.43 10.32 -1.72
N ASP A 120 16.76 10.43 -1.66
CA ASP A 120 17.57 9.70 -0.67
C ASP A 120 17.25 10.13 0.76
N ALA A 121 17.08 11.44 1.00
CA ALA A 121 16.66 11.94 2.31
C ALA A 121 15.23 11.52 2.67
N ALA A 122 14.32 11.52 1.69
CA ALA A 122 12.95 11.06 1.89
C ALA A 122 12.90 9.57 2.23
N ARG A 123 13.68 8.75 1.50
CA ARG A 123 13.83 7.32 1.74
C ARG A 123 14.38 7.06 3.13
N GLU A 124 15.51 7.67 3.48
CA GLU A 124 16.15 7.47 4.78
C GLU A 124 15.19 7.80 5.93
N MET A 125 14.49 8.93 5.83
CA MET A 125 13.59 9.38 6.88
C MET A 125 12.31 8.52 6.96
N TYR A 126 11.67 8.28 5.82
CA TYR A 126 10.29 7.80 5.83
C TYR A 126 10.10 6.34 5.38
N LEU A 127 11.10 5.71 4.76
CA LEU A 127 11.08 4.28 4.46
C LEU A 127 11.97 3.48 5.42
N ASP A 128 13.15 4.02 5.77
CA ASP A 128 14.12 3.26 6.55
C ASP A 128 13.97 3.48 8.08
N LYS A 129 13.64 4.69 8.55
CA LYS A 129 13.51 5.02 9.99
C LYS A 129 12.08 4.94 10.55
N GLN A 130 11.07 5.11 9.70
CA GLN A 130 9.68 5.17 10.12
C GLN A 130 9.07 3.76 10.26
N ASN A 131 8.43 3.51 11.40
CA ASN A 131 7.50 2.40 11.57
C ASN A 131 6.06 2.91 11.55
N LEU A 132 5.17 2.17 10.88
CA LEU A 132 3.77 2.54 10.70
C LEU A 132 2.89 1.90 11.78
N ARG A 133 2.02 2.71 12.38
CA ARG A 133 1.04 2.36 13.41
C ARG A 133 -0.37 2.65 12.90
N LEU A 134 -0.77 1.91 11.86
CA LEU A 134 -2.01 2.19 11.13
C LEU A 134 -3.26 2.24 12.03
N ASN A 135 -4.06 3.29 11.85
CA ASN A 135 -5.39 3.40 12.41
C ASN A 135 -6.30 2.36 11.75
N LEU A 136 -6.55 1.26 12.46
CA LEU A 136 -7.31 0.13 11.93
C LEU A 136 -8.77 0.48 11.63
N THR A 137 -9.35 1.50 12.28
CA THR A 137 -10.72 1.94 12.00
C THR A 137 -10.79 2.57 10.62
N ARG A 138 -9.91 3.53 10.32
CA ARG A 138 -9.82 4.16 8.99
C ARG A 138 -9.40 3.15 7.93
N PHE A 139 -8.41 2.32 8.24
CA PHE A 139 -7.93 1.31 7.29
C PHE A 139 -9.00 0.24 6.95
N ARG A 140 -9.90 -0.08 7.89
CA ARG A 140 -11.07 -0.93 7.63
C ARG A 140 -11.94 -0.36 6.51
N GLU A 141 -12.12 0.95 6.44
CA GLU A 141 -12.94 1.60 5.42
C GLU A 141 -12.34 1.39 4.02
N THR A 142 -11.02 1.53 3.87
CA THR A 142 -10.30 1.23 2.62
C THR A 142 -10.51 -0.23 2.20
N LEU A 143 -10.43 -1.18 3.13
CA LEU A 143 -10.64 -2.60 2.83
C LEU A 143 -12.10 -2.92 2.44
N VAL A 144 -13.07 -2.25 3.06
CA VAL A 144 -14.49 -2.36 2.67
C VAL A 144 -14.70 -1.82 1.25
N GLN A 145 -14.02 -0.74 0.87
CA GLN A 145 -14.05 -0.25 -0.50
C GLN A 145 -13.42 -1.27 -1.47
N ALA A 146 -12.29 -1.87 -1.12
CA ALA A 146 -11.66 -2.93 -1.92
C ALA A 146 -12.63 -4.10 -2.16
N LEU A 147 -13.35 -4.56 -1.13
CA LEU A 147 -14.38 -5.60 -1.26
C LEU A 147 -15.49 -5.23 -2.25
N ARG A 148 -15.97 -3.98 -2.19
CA ARG A 148 -17.01 -3.51 -3.12
C ARG A 148 -16.52 -3.49 -4.56
N LEU A 149 -15.25 -3.14 -4.78
CA LEU A 149 -14.66 -3.10 -6.11
C LEU A 149 -14.51 -4.50 -6.72
N VAL A 150 -14.00 -5.47 -5.95
CA VAL A 150 -13.89 -6.86 -6.43
C VAL A 150 -15.26 -7.56 -6.55
N GLY A 151 -16.20 -7.25 -5.65
CA GLY A 151 -17.56 -7.81 -5.68
C GLY A 151 -18.41 -7.31 -6.85
N ARG A 152 -18.06 -6.16 -7.46
CA ARG A 152 -18.69 -5.69 -8.70
C ARG A 152 -18.14 -6.38 -9.96
N GLY A 153 -16.92 -6.92 -9.90
CA GLY A 153 -16.27 -7.62 -11.02
C GLY A 153 -16.72 -9.07 -11.20
N THR A 154 -17.32 -9.69 -10.19
CA THR A 154 -17.81 -11.09 -10.25
C THR A 154 -19.18 -11.25 -10.91
N ASN A 155 -19.77 -10.17 -11.43
CA ASN A 155 -21.09 -10.19 -12.08
C ASN A 155 -21.02 -10.12 -13.61
N VAL A 156 -19.93 -10.60 -14.22
CA VAL A 156 -19.79 -10.70 -15.67
C VAL A 156 -19.19 -12.06 -16.04
N ALA A 157 -20.03 -13.09 -16.09
CA ALA A 157 -19.95 -14.29 -16.94
C ALA A 157 -20.82 -15.42 -16.36
N ASN A 158 -22.14 -15.21 -16.38
CA ASN A 158 -23.11 -16.30 -16.50
C ASN A 158 -23.97 -15.98 -17.73
N VAL A 159 -23.37 -16.11 -18.91
CA VAL A 159 -24.04 -16.31 -20.20
C VAL A 159 -23.15 -17.22 -21.04
#